data_AF-A0A840P7J3-F1
#
_entry.id   AF-A0A840P7J3-F1
#
_cell.length_a   1.000
_cell.length_b   1.000
_cell.length_c   1.000
_cell.angle_alpha   90.00
_cell.angle_beta   90.00
_cell.angle_gamma   90.00
#
_symmetry.space_group_name_H-M   'P 1'
#
loop_
_entity.id
_entity.type
_entity.pdbx_description
1 polymer ?
#
loop_
_entity_poly.entity_id
_entity_poly.type
_entity_poly.pdbx_seq_one_letter_code
_entity_poly.pdbx_strand_id
1 'polypeptide(L)'
;MCALSGSLRVSCRQEEAEQIPWHEGSTRKTHVRILAHTCECEPTLYELCQAGSTFFVRRTRRGRSRSLVHETRLLEIEEAQELWEAVLSGEAH
;
A
#
# COMPACT_ATOMS: atom_id res chain seq x y z
N MET A 1 -13.31 -21.66 -9.20
CA MET A 1 -12.01 -21.86 -8.53
C MET A 1 -10.93 -21.31 -9.44
N CYS A 2 -10.54 -20.04 -9.27
CA CYS A 2 -9.36 -19.47 -9.91
C CYS A 2 -8.36 -19.16 -8.80
N ALA A 3 -7.19 -19.77 -8.87
CA ALA A 3 -6.14 -19.66 -7.87
C ALA A 3 -5.27 -18.42 -8.13
N LEU A 4 -5.08 -17.64 -7.06
CA LEU A 4 -3.83 -16.99 -6.63
C LEU A 4 -3.11 -16.06 -7.62
N SER A 5 -3.39 -14.76 -7.47
CA SER A 5 -2.47 -13.60 -7.53
C SER A 5 -3.21 -12.41 -8.16
N GLY A 6 -4.18 -11.84 -7.42
CA GLY A 6 -5.05 -10.80 -7.93
C GLY A 6 -4.41 -9.41 -7.81
N SER A 7 -3.89 -8.88 -8.91
CA SER A 7 -3.54 -7.46 -8.99
C SER A 7 -4.81 -6.62 -9.05
N LEU A 8 -5.12 -5.89 -7.99
CA LEU A 8 -6.27 -5.00 -7.89
C LEU A 8 -5.90 -3.61 -8.46
N ARG A 9 -6.88 -2.89 -9.02
CA ARG A 9 -6.71 -1.49 -9.44
C ARG A 9 -7.30 -0.56 -8.38
N VAL A 10 -6.64 0.57 -8.17
CA VAL A 10 -7.17 1.66 -7.32
C VAL A 10 -8.22 2.42 -8.12
N SER A 11 -9.36 2.70 -7.49
CA SER A 11 -10.40 3.55 -8.05
C SER A 11 -9.97 5.03 -8.09
N CYS A 12 -10.65 5.85 -8.89
CA CYS A 12 -10.43 7.30 -8.91
C CYS A 12 -10.46 7.87 -7.48
N ARG A 13 -9.51 8.75 -7.14
CA ARG A 13 -9.47 9.44 -5.84
C ARG A 13 -10.82 10.14 -5.58
N GLN A 14 -11.38 9.93 -4.40
CA GLN A 14 -12.59 10.62 -3.95
C GLN A 14 -12.26 12.01 -3.38
N GLU A 15 -13.18 12.97 -3.49
CA GLU A 15 -12.96 14.36 -3.03
C GLU A 15 -12.82 14.47 -1.50
N GLU A 16 -13.37 13.50 -0.75
CA GLU A 16 -13.34 13.39 0.71
C GLU A 16 -12.34 12.34 1.21
N ALA A 17 -11.32 12.00 0.40
CA ALA A 17 -10.36 10.97 0.78
C ALA A 17 -9.57 11.35 2.06
N GLU A 18 -9.54 10.43 3.02
CA GLU A 18 -8.77 10.59 4.26
C GLU A 18 -7.27 10.65 3.94
N GLN A 19 -6.59 11.64 4.52
CA GLN A 19 -5.15 11.81 4.32
C GLN A 19 -4.37 10.85 5.20
N ILE A 20 -3.66 9.93 4.55
CA ILE A 20 -2.81 8.99 5.26
C ILE A 20 -1.51 9.71 5.68
N PRO A 21 -1.10 9.64 6.96
CA PRO A 21 0.21 10.13 7.38
C PRO A 21 1.30 9.21 6.81
N TRP A 22 1.91 9.65 5.71
CA TRP A 22 2.98 8.92 5.03
C TRP A 22 4.34 9.24 5.63
N HIS A 23 5.10 8.19 5.95
CA HIS A 23 6.47 8.28 6.45
C HIS A 23 7.45 7.76 5.41
N GLU A 24 8.70 8.22 5.44
CA GLU A 24 9.75 7.67 4.58
C GLU A 24 9.97 6.19 4.92
N GLY A 25 10.02 5.34 3.89
CA GLY A 25 10.15 3.90 4.08
C GLY A 25 11.43 3.53 4.83
N SER A 26 11.31 2.70 5.86
CA SER A 26 12.46 2.29 6.67
C SER A 26 13.17 1.10 6.03
N THR A 27 14.47 1.25 5.74
CA THR A 27 15.33 0.15 5.25
C THR A 27 15.61 -0.91 6.31
N ARG A 28 15.21 -0.70 7.57
CA ARG A 28 15.52 -1.60 8.70
C ARG A 28 14.62 -2.84 8.79
N LYS A 29 13.61 -2.98 7.93
CA LYS A 29 12.68 -4.12 7.93
C LYS A 29 13.26 -5.27 7.11
N THR A 30 13.98 -6.19 7.76
CA THR A 30 14.76 -7.25 7.08
C THR A 30 13.92 -8.41 6.51
N HIS A 31 12.62 -8.51 6.85
CA HIS A 31 11.75 -9.61 6.39
C HIS A 31 10.33 -9.11 6.11
N VAL A 32 10.17 -8.38 5.00
CA VAL A 32 8.85 -7.90 4.56
C VAL A 32 8.24 -8.91 3.58
N ARG A 33 7.02 -9.37 3.88
CA ARG A 33 6.20 -10.16 2.95
C ARG A 33 5.13 -9.25 2.34
N ILE A 34 5.00 -9.28 1.02
CA ILE A 34 3.90 -8.62 0.30
C ILE A 34 2.71 -9.56 0.31
N LEU A 35 1.59 -9.12 0.87
CA LEU A 35 0.35 -9.89 0.95
C LEU A 35 -0.58 -9.59 -0.22
N ALA A 36 -0.61 -8.33 -0.66
CA ALA A 36 -1.37 -7.87 -1.80
C ALA A 36 -0.66 -6.67 -2.43
N HIS A 37 -0.89 -6.44 -3.72
CA HIS A 37 -0.36 -5.29 -4.43
C HIS A 37 -1.31 -4.83 -5.53
N THR A 38 -1.24 -3.56 -5.88
CA THR A 38 -1.96 -3.04 -7.05
C THR A 38 -1.25 -3.40 -8.34
N CYS A 39 -1.93 -3.30 -9.48
CA CYS A 39 -1.25 -3.41 -10.78
C CYS A 39 -0.11 -2.39 -10.88
N GLU A 40 0.88 -2.67 -11.72
CA GLU A 40 1.93 -1.70 -12.11
C GLU A 40 1.51 -0.79 -13.26
N CYS A 41 0.22 -0.78 -13.58
CA CYS A 41 -0.32 -0.05 -14.73
C CYS A 41 -0.35 1.47 -14.52
N GLU A 42 -0.24 1.91 -13.26
CA GLU A 42 -0.18 3.32 -12.86
C GLU A 42 1.22 3.68 -12.30
N PRO A 43 1.61 4.97 -12.35
CA PRO A 43 2.90 5.41 -11.79
C PRO A 43 2.98 5.29 -10.26
N THR A 44 1.84 5.12 -9.59
CA THR A 44 1.78 4.87 -8.14
C THR A 44 1.35 3.43 -7.90
N LEU A 45 2.21 2.68 -7.20
CA LEU A 45 1.98 1.31 -6.76
C LEU A 45 1.69 1.30 -5.26
N TYR A 46 0.71 0.51 -4.84
CA TYR A 46 0.44 0.23 -3.43
C TYR A 46 0.66 -1.25 -3.12
N GLU A 47 1.19 -1.53 -1.93
CA GLU A 47 1.46 -2.88 -1.44
C GLU A 47 1.00 -3.00 0.02
N LEU A 48 0.21 -4.02 0.32
CA LEU A 48 -0.05 -4.43 1.71
C LEU A 48 1.10 -5.33 2.17
N CYS A 49 1.83 -4.86 3.17
CA CYS A 49 3.05 -5.49 3.64
C CYS A 49 2.89 -6.05 5.06
N GLN A 50 3.56 -7.15 5.34
CA GLN A 50 3.72 -7.74 6.67
C GLN A 50 5.21 -7.77 7.04
N ALA A 51 5.54 -7.30 8.24
CA ALA A 51 6.85 -7.45 8.87
C ALA A 51 6.67 -8.06 10.26
N GLY A 52 7.01 -9.35 10.39
CA GLY A 52 6.70 -10.11 11.60
C GLY A 52 5.19 -10.15 11.87
N SER A 53 4.78 -9.71 13.06
CA SER A 53 3.37 -9.60 13.46
C SER A 53 2.71 -8.27 13.08
N THR A 54 3.46 -7.33 12.49
CA THR A 54 2.95 -6.00 12.16
C THR A 54 2.71 -5.84 10.67
N PHE A 55 1.80 -4.95 10.32
CA PHE A 55 1.37 -4.70 8.95
C PHE A 55 1.50 -3.21 8.62
N PHE A 56 1.61 -2.89 7.33
CA PHE A 56 1.63 -1.51 6.86
C PHE A 56 1.31 -1.46 5.37
N VAL A 57 0.81 -0.31 4.90
CA VAL A 57 0.67 -0.05 3.48
C VAL A 57 1.91 0.69 3.00
N ARG A 58 2.51 0.20 1.92
CA ARG A 58 3.61 0.87 1.21
C ARG A 58 3.09 1.50 -0.06
N ARG A 59 3.49 2.73 -0.31
CA ARG A 59 3.25 3.45 -1.56
C ARG A 59 4.56 3.75 -2.25
N THR A 60 4.70 3.23 -3.46
CA THR A 60 5.85 3.50 -4.33
C THR A 60 5.40 4.38 -5.49
N ARG A 61 5.89 5.63 -5.53
CA ARG A 61 5.68 6.55 -6.64
C ARG A 61 6.88 6.51 -7.57
N ARG A 62 6.68 6.03 -8.80
CA ARG A 62 7.72 5.95 -9.83
C ARG A 62 7.96 7.35 -10.43
N GLY A 63 9.13 7.93 -10.16
CA GLY A 63 9.59 9.18 -10.77
C GLY A 63 10.55 8.92 -11.94
N ARG A 64 10.84 9.96 -12.74
CA ARG A 64 11.76 9.87 -13.89
C ARG A 64 13.18 9.41 -13.53
N SER A 65 13.69 9.79 -12.36
CA SER A 65 15.06 9.53 -11.93
C SER A 65 15.16 8.61 -10.71
N ARG A 66 14.13 8.62 -9.85
CA ARG A 66 14.06 7.75 -8.66
C ARG A 66 12.62 7.44 -8.30
N SER A 67 12.41 6.25 -7.73
CA SER A 67 11.16 5.90 -7.06
C SER A 67 11.17 6.46 -5.63
N LEU A 68 10.05 7.02 -5.20
CA LEU A 68 9.85 7.47 -3.82
C LEU A 68 8.99 6.44 -3.09
N VAL A 69 9.52 5.89 -2.00
CA VAL A 69 8.83 4.90 -1.18
C VAL A 69 8.39 5.56 0.12
N HIS A 70 7.09 5.49 0.39
CA HIS A 70 6.50 5.89 1.65
C HIS A 70 5.74 4.73 2.27
N GLU A 71 5.65 4.73 3.58
CA GLU A 71 4.96 3.71 4.36
C GLU A 71 4.06 4.37 5.39
N THR A 72 2.99 3.68 5.76
CA THR A 72 2.20 4.06 6.94
C THR A 72 2.98 3.74 8.21
N ARG A 73 2.45 4.16 9.36
CA ARG A 73 2.84 3.57 10.65
C ARG A 73 2.59 2.05 10.62
N LEU A 74 3.17 1.35 11.60
CA LEU A 74 2.85 -0.06 11.83
C LEU A 74 1.43 -0.18 12.41
N LEU A 75 0.70 -1.17 11.91
CA LEU A 75 -0.70 -1.44 12.18
C LEU A 75 -0.87 -2.91 12.58
N GLU A 76 -1.96 -3.18 13.29
CA GLU A 76 -2.49 -4.54 13.43
C GLU A 76 -3.16 -4.99 12.13
N ILE A 77 -3.43 -6.29 12.00
CA ILE A 77 -3.91 -6.85 10.73
C ILE A 77 -5.26 -6.28 10.27
N GLU A 78 -6.20 -6.10 11.19
CA GLU A 78 -7.55 -5.59 10.89
C GLU A 78 -7.48 -4.16 10.36
N GLU A 79 -6.79 -3.28 11.09
CA GLU A 79 -6.59 -1.88 10.68
C GLU A 79 -5.82 -1.78 9.34
N ALA A 80 -4.86 -2.67 9.08
CA ALA A 80 -4.14 -2.68 7.82
C ALA A 80 -5.00 -3.15 6.63
N GLN A 81 -5.95 -4.06 6.86
CA GLN A 81 -6.90 -4.52 5.84
C GLN A 81 -7.92 -3.44 5.52
N GLU A 82 -8.48 -2.78 6.53
CA GLU A 82 -9.39 -1.64 6.34
C GLU A 82 -8.71 -0.52 5.54
N LEU A 83 -7.49 -0.15 5.92
CA LEU A 83 -6.74 0.87 5.21
C LEU A 83 -6.40 0.45 3.77
N TRP A 84 -6.09 -0.82 3.54
CA TRP A 84 -5.85 -1.36 2.21
C TRP A 84 -7.10 -1.23 1.33
N GLU A 85 -8.28 -1.58 1.86
CA GLU A 85 -9.55 -1.45 1.15
C GLU A 85 -9.86 0.02 0.84
N ALA A 86 -9.68 0.92 1.81
CA ALA A 86 -9.87 2.37 1.63
C ALA A 86 -8.93 2.96 0.56
N VAL A 87 -7.68 2.47 0.49
CA VAL A 87 -6.75 2.86 -0.59
C VAL A 87 -7.26 2.36 -1.95
N LEU A 88 -7.77 1.14 -2.03
CA LEU A 88 -8.29 0.59 -3.28
C LEU A 88 -9.59 1.26 -3.74
N SER A 89 -10.46 1.69 -2.82
CA SER A 89 -11.70 2.43 -3.11
C SER A 89 -11.45 3.89 -3.46
N GLY A 90 -10.23 4.40 -3.24
CA GLY A 90 -9.87 5.80 -3.44
C GLY A 90 -10.34 6.72 -2.31
N GLU A 91 -10.76 6.15 -1.18
CA GLU A 91 -11.21 6.81 0.05
C GLU A 91 -10.05 7.22 0.96
N ALA A 92 -8.83 6.70 0.74
CA ALA A 92 -7.65 7.11 1.49
C ALA A 92 -6.42 7.27 0.59
N HIS A 93 -5.61 8.33 0.81
CA HIS A 93 -4.46 8.64 -0.06
C HIS A 93 -3.29 9.37 0.61
#